data_AF-A0A434BXC4-F1
#
_entry.id   AF-A0A434BXC4-F1
#
_cell.length_a   1.000
_cell.length_b   1.000
_cell.length_c   1.000
_cell.angle_alpha   90.00
_cell.angle_beta   90.00
_cell.angle_gamma   90.00
#
_symmetry.space_group_name_H-M   'P 1'
#
loop_
_entity.id
_entity.type
_entity.pdbx_description
1 polymer ?
#
loop_
_entity_poly.entity_id
_entity_poly.type
_entity_poly.pdbx_seq_one_letter_code
_entity_poly.pdbx_strand_id
1 'polypeptide(L)' 'MAMKKIGFLSFGHWTPSSQSQVRSASDALLQSIELAIAAEQLGADGAYFRVHHFARQLASPFPLLAAVGAKTSRIE' A
#
# COMPACT_ATOMS: atom_id res chain seq x y z
N MET A 1 -20.09 -4.86 22.17
CA MET A 1 -19.86 -3.86 21.09
C MET A 1 -18.95 -4.50 20.06
N ALA A 2 -19.18 -4.33 18.76
CA ALA A 2 -18.25 -4.83 17.74
C ALA A 2 -16.90 -4.08 17.85
N MET A 3 -15.77 -4.78 17.70
CA MET A 3 -14.46 -4.11 17.67
C MET A 3 -14.37 -3.19 16.45
N LYS A 4 -13.89 -1.97 16.67
CA LYS A 4 -13.59 -1.04 15.58
C LYS A 4 -12.35 -1.53 14.83
N LYS A 5 -12.43 -1.54 13.50
CA LYS A 5 -11.34 -1.90 12.60
C LYS A 5 -10.62 -0.64 12.13
N ILE A 6 -9.30 -0.59 12.29
CA ILE A 6 -8.47 0.56 11.92
C ILE A 6 -7.43 0.13 10.88
N GLY A 7 -7.42 0.79 9.72
CA GLY A 7 -6.47 0.52 8.64
C GLY A 7 -6.10 1.80 7.89
N PHE A 8 -5.36 1.65 6.80
CA PHE A 8 -4.95 2.78 5.94
C PHE A 8 -5.45 2.62 4.50
N LEU A 9 -5.62 3.75 3.82
CA LEU A 9 -5.81 3.81 2.37
C LEU A 9 -4.65 4.58 1.73
N SER A 10 -3.80 3.87 0.98
CA SER A 10 -2.73 4.47 0.19
C SER A 10 -3.20 4.71 -1.25
N PHE A 11 -2.86 5.87 -1.81
CA PHE A 11 -3.12 6.18 -3.21
C PHE A 11 -1.95 5.78 -4.12
N GLY A 12 -0.87 5.22 -3.55
CA GLY A 12 0.30 4.76 -4.32
C GLY A 12 0.96 5.87 -5.14
N HIS A 13 0.83 7.13 -4.72
CA HIS A 13 1.30 8.28 -5.48
C HIS A 13 2.84 8.30 -5.56
N TRP A 14 3.35 8.40 -6.78
CA TRP A 14 4.76 8.67 -7.06
C TRP A 14 4.91 9.75 -8.12
N THR A 15 6.07 10.43 -8.09
CA THR A 15 6.44 11.47 -9.05
C THR A 15 7.96 11.64 -9.09
N PRO A 16 8.60 11.85 -10.26
CA PRO A 16 10.05 11.99 -10.36
C PRO A 16 10.59 13.35 -9.82
N SER A 17 9.76 14.13 -9.12
CA SER A 17 10.16 15.37 -8.46
C SER A 17 11.20 15.11 -7.37
N SER A 18 12.21 15.99 -7.28
CA SER A 18 13.25 15.92 -6.24
C SER A 18 12.71 16.12 -4.83
N GLN A 19 11.52 16.72 -4.68
CA GLN A 19 10.84 16.89 -3.40
C GLN A 19 10.06 15.63 -2.96
N SER A 20 9.88 14.64 -3.84
CA SER A 20 9.21 13.39 -3.51
C SER A 20 10.16 12.39 -2.85
N GLN A 21 9.64 11.64 -1.88
CA GLN A 21 10.28 10.46 -1.28
C GLN A 21 9.95 9.16 -2.03
N VAL A 22 8.96 9.20 -2.93
CA VAL A 22 8.57 8.09 -3.81
C VAL A 22 8.71 8.59 -5.24
N ARG A 23 9.87 8.30 -5.86
CA ARG A 23 10.27 8.94 -7.11
C ARG A 23 9.97 8.11 -8.34
N SER A 24 9.82 6.80 -8.17
CA SER A 24 9.53 5.87 -9.25
C SER A 24 8.32 4.97 -8.94
N ALA A 25 7.78 4.34 -9.99
CA ALA A 25 6.75 3.31 -9.83
C ALA A 25 7.27 2.10 -9.04
N SER A 26 8.57 1.77 -9.14
CA SER A 26 9.18 0.70 -8.36
C SER A 26 9.20 1.06 -6.86
N ASP A 27 9.56 2.30 -6.53
CA ASP A 27 9.54 2.79 -5.15
C ASP A 27 8.13 2.68 -4.56
N ALA A 28 7.11 3.09 -5.32
CA ALA A 28 5.72 3.02 -4.90
C ALA A 28 5.29 1.58 -4.57
N LEU A 29 5.70 0.61 -5.39
CA LEU A 29 5.40 -0.80 -5.17
C LEU A 29 6.11 -1.35 -3.93
N LEU A 30 7.42 -1.15 -3.83
CA LEU A 30 8.23 -1.68 -2.71
C LEU A 30 7.81 -1.05 -1.37
N GLN A 31 7.67 0.27 -1.33
CA GLN A 31 7.25 0.97 -0.11
C GLN A 31 5.80 0.65 0.29
N SER A 32 4.93 0.33 -0.67
CA SER A 32 3.56 -0.13 -0.34
C SER A 32 3.57 -1.48 0.38
N ILE A 33 4.47 -2.39 0.00
CA ILE A 33 4.67 -3.68 0.67
C ILE A 33 5.25 -3.44 2.08
N GLU A 34 6.29 -2.61 2.19
CA GLU A 34 6.89 -2.25 3.49
C GLU A 34 5.89 -1.60 4.44
N LEU A 35 5.05 -0.69 3.92
CA LEU A 35 3.99 -0.05 4.70
C LEU A 35 2.97 -1.06 5.23
N ALA A 36 2.55 -2.04 4.42
CA ALA A 36 1.62 -3.07 4.88
C ALA A 36 2.23 -3.95 5.98
N ILE A 37 3.50 -4.33 5.84
CA ILE A 37 4.25 -5.07 6.87
C ILE A 37 4.32 -4.26 8.17
N ALA A 38 4.71 -2.99 8.08
CA ALA A 38 4.82 -2.10 9.25
C ALA A 38 3.45 -1.85 9.91
N ALA A 39 2.40 -1.66 9.11
CA ALA A 39 1.04 -1.50 9.61
C ALA A 39 0.58 -2.75 10.37
N GLU A 40 0.84 -3.95 9.87
CA GLU A 40 0.55 -5.20 10.57
C GLU A 40 1.33 -5.32 11.89
N GLN A 41 2.62 -4.95 11.89
CA GLN A 41 3.44 -4.95 13.10
C GLN A 41 2.91 -3.99 14.17
N LEU A 42 2.30 -2.89 13.76
CA LEU A 42 1.64 -1.91 14.63
C LEU A 42 0.19 -2.30 15.01
N GLY A 43 -0.33 -3.41 14.48
CA GLY A 43 -1.67 -3.92 14.81
C GLY A 43 -2.81 -3.29 14.01
N ALA A 44 -2.52 -2.72 12.83
CA ALA A 44 -3.57 -2.30 11.90
C ALA A 44 -4.33 -3.51 11.35
N ASP A 45 -5.63 -3.33 11.12
CA ASP A 45 -6.53 -4.35 10.65
C ASP A 45 -6.57 -4.48 9.12
N GLY A 46 -6.22 -3.44 8.36
CA GLY A 46 -6.32 -3.47 6.90
C GLY A 46 -5.39 -2.53 6.14
N ALA A 47 -4.97 -2.96 4.96
CA ALA A 47 -4.11 -2.24 4.03
C ALA A 47 -4.79 -2.09 2.65
N TYR A 48 -5.30 -0.89 2.37
CA TYR A 48 -6.06 -0.63 1.15
C TYR A 48 -5.27 0.24 0.17
N PHE A 49 -5.36 -0.09 -1.13
CA PHE A 49 -4.65 0.63 -2.19
C PHE A 49 -5.62 1.12 -3.26
N ARG A 50 -5.50 2.40 -3.64
CA ARG A 50 -6.30 2.98 -4.73
C ARG A 50 -5.79 2.50 -6.09
N VAL A 51 -6.72 2.10 -6.94
CA VAL A 51 -6.47 1.82 -8.35
C VAL A 51 -6.70 3.09 -9.19
N HIS A 52 -5.78 3.36 -10.09
CA HIS A 52 -5.74 4.52 -10.98
C HIS A 52 -5.63 4.08 -12.44
N HIS A 53 -6.58 4.52 -13.26
CA HIS A 53 -6.57 4.29 -14.71
C HIS A 53 -6.23 5.55 -15.52
N PHE A 54 -6.43 6.74 -14.92
CA PHE A 54 -6.22 8.03 -15.58
C PHE A 54 -5.01 8.81 -15.05
N ALA A 55 -4.23 8.20 -14.16
CA ALA A 55 -2.98 8.73 -13.65
C ALA A 55 -1.91 7.64 -13.75
N ARG A 56 -0.65 8.02 -13.99
CA ARG A 56 0.50 7.10 -14.02
C ARG A 56 0.84 6.61 -12.60
N GLN A 57 -0.04 5.81 -12.02
CA GLN A 57 0.04 5.28 -10.65
C GLN A 57 -0.34 3.78 -10.68
N LEU A 58 -0.71 3.18 -9.55
CA LEU A 58 -1.08 1.76 -9.46
C LEU A 58 -2.34 1.45 -10.28
N ALA A 59 -2.24 0.62 -11.32
CA ALA A 59 -3.36 0.33 -12.24
C ALA A 59 -4.03 -1.03 -12.02
N SER A 60 -3.36 -1.98 -11.37
CA SER A 60 -3.93 -3.29 -11.03
C SER A 60 -3.63 -3.60 -9.57
N PRO A 61 -4.65 -3.98 -8.77
CA PRO A 61 -4.45 -4.23 -7.35
C PRO A 61 -3.79 -5.59 -7.09
N PHE A 62 -4.07 -6.60 -7.91
CA PHE A 62 -3.71 -7.99 -7.61
C PHE A 62 -2.21 -8.26 -7.47
N PRO A 63 -1.31 -7.72 -8.32
CA PRO A 63 0.13 -7.96 -8.14
C PRO A 63 0.65 -7.41 -6.81
N LEU A 64 0.21 -6.22 -6.41
CA LEU A 64 0.60 -5.61 -5.14
C LEU A 64 0.00 -6.37 -3.96
N LEU A 65 -1.31 -6.68 -4.00
CA LEU A 65 -1.98 -7.42 -2.93
C LEU A 65 -1.42 -8.83 -2.76
N ALA A 66 -1.04 -9.51 -3.85
CA ALA A 66 -0.37 -10.81 -3.78
C ALA A 66 1.00 -10.71 -3.08
N ALA A 67 1.79 -9.68 -3.38
CA ALA A 67 3.06 -9.44 -2.71
C ALA A 67 2.89 -9.09 -1.23
N VAL A 68 1.88 -8.27 -0.89
CA VAL A 68 1.52 -7.95 0.50
C VAL A 68 1.10 -9.22 1.24
N GLY A 69 0.15 -9.99 0.71
CA GLY A 69 -0.33 -11.23 1.33
C GLY A 69 0.75 -12.31 1.48
N ALA A 70 1.78 -12.30 0.63
CA ALA A 70 2.95 -13.18 0.78
C ALA A 70 3.94 -12.72 1.86
N LYS A 71 3.82 -11.48 2.36
CA LYS A 71 4.74 -10.84 3.33
C LYS A 71 4.09 -10.54 4.68
N THR A 72 2.77 -10.65 4.78
CA THR A 72 1.97 -10.41 5.99
C THR A 72 1.21 -11.68 6.38
N SER A 73 0.53 -11.66 7.54
CA SER A 73 -0.06 -12.87 8.13
C SER A 73 -1.46 -12.69 8.74
N ARG A 74 -1.88 -11.45 9.01
CA ARG A 74 -3.08 -11.10 9.77
C ARG A 74 -3.83 -9.90 9.20
N ILE A 75 -3.14 -8.92 8.63
CA ILE A 75 -3.75 -7.72 8.05
C ILE A 75 -4.60 -8.07 6.82
N GLU A 76 -5.79 -7.46 6.70
CA GLU A 76 -6.68 -7.57 5.54
C GLU A 76 -6.19 -6.79 4.32
#